data_AF-A0A0F9H8S0-F1
#
_entry.id   AF-A0A0F9H8S0-F1
#
_cell.length_a   1.000
_cell.length_b   1.000
_cell.length_c   1.000
_cell.angle_alpha   90.00
_cell.angle_beta   90.00
_cell.angle_gamma   90.00
#
_symmetry.space_group_name_H-M   'P 1'
#
loop_
_entity.id
_entity.type
_entity.pdbx_description
1 polymer ?
#
loop_
_entity_poly.entity_id
_entity_poly.type
_entity_poly.pdbx_seq_one_letter_code
_entity_poly.pdbx_strand_id
1 'polypeptide(L)' 'MTEFLWLHLDYVAMAVILLGYFRMSALKVDGWVWTCLGSMLLVIFGTLVVPSAMGVAIGNAIFIVVTIRGFIKWRKKLQ' A
#
# COMPACT_ATOMS: atom_id res chain seq x y z
N MET A 1 11.73 -4.45 -21.37
CA MET A 1 11.98 -4.88 -19.98
C MET A 1 11.37 -3.90 -18.98
N THR A 2 11.63 -2.59 -19.13
CA THR A 2 11.01 -1.52 -18.33
C THR A 2 9.49 -1.46 -18.47
N GLU A 3 8.93 -1.52 -19.68
CA GLU A 3 7.46 -1.53 -19.88
C GLU A 3 6.77 -2.72 -19.21
N PHE A 4 7.38 -3.91 -19.28
CA PHE A 4 6.90 -5.11 -18.59
C PHE A 4 6.87 -4.88 -17.06
N LEU A 5 7.96 -4.36 -16.50
CA LEU A 5 8.06 -4.10 -15.06
C LEU A 5 7.04 -3.06 -14.58
N TRP A 6 6.81 -2.01 -15.37
CA TRP A 6 5.84 -0.96 -15.06
C TRP A 6 4.39 -1.47 -15.16
N LEU A 7 4.08 -2.28 -16.17
CA LEU A 7 2.76 -2.89 -16.35
C LEU A 7 2.38 -3.88 -15.26
N HIS A 8 3.35 -4.41 -14.51
CA HIS A 8 3.13 -5.40 -13.43
C HIS A 8 3.39 -4.82 -12.03
N LEU A 9 3.58 -3.50 -11.93
CA LEU A 9 3.80 -2.81 -10.67
C LEU A 9 2.59 -2.94 -9.72
N ASP A 10 1.38 -3.09 -10.29
CA ASP A 10 0.15 -3.37 -9.57
C ASP A 10 0.20 -4.71 -8.82
N TYR A 11 0.69 -5.78 -9.45
CA TYR A 11 0.86 -7.08 -8.79
C TYR A 11 1.87 -7.02 -7.64
N VAL A 12 2.98 -6.32 -7.84
CA VAL A 12 3.98 -6.11 -6.78
C VAL A 12 3.36 -5.33 -5.62
N ALA A 13 2.63 -4.27 -5.92
CA ALA A 13 1.96 -3.46 -4.91
C ALA A 13 0.90 -4.26 -4.13
N MET A 14 0.11 -5.08 -4.83
CA MET A 14 -0.86 -6.00 -4.20
C MET A 14 -0.18 -7.02 -3.29
N ALA A 15 0.93 -7.62 -3.73
CA ALA A 15 1.68 -8.57 -2.89
C ALA A 15 2.21 -7.91 -1.60
N VAL A 16 2.68 -6.66 -1.69
CA VAL A 16 3.14 -5.87 -0.54
C VAL A 16 1.98 -5.53 0.40
N ILE A 17 0.80 -5.19 -0.12
CA ILE A 17 -0.41 -4.96 0.67
C ILE A 17 -0.84 -6.24 1.39
N LEU A 18 -0.85 -7.39 0.69
CA LEU A 18 -1.19 -8.70 1.27
C LEU A 18 -0.21 -9.10 2.38
N LEU A 19 1.09 -8.86 2.19
CA LEU A 19 2.08 -9.04 3.24
C LEU A 19 1.76 -8.17 4.46
N GLY A 20 1.35 -6.92 4.24
CA GLY A 20 0.84 -6.04 5.28
C GLY A 20 -0.33 -6.66 6.05
N TYR A 21 -1.38 -7.11 5.37
CA TYR A 21 -2.52 -7.77 6.00
C TYR A 21 -2.15 -9.04 6.75
N PHE A 22 -1.28 -9.88 6.18
CA PHE A 22 -0.78 -11.07 6.85
C PHE A 22 -0.08 -10.72 8.17
N ARG A 23 0.81 -9.72 8.17
CA ARG A 23 1.50 -9.28 9.39
C ARG A 23 0.56 -8.63 10.41
N MET A 24 -0.44 -7.90 9.95
CA MET A 24 -1.49 -7.37 10.83
C MET A 24 -2.31 -8.49 11.48
N SER A 25 -2.62 -9.57 10.74
CA SER A 25 -3.30 -10.74 11.32
C SER A 25 -2.48 -11.43 12.42
N ALA A 26 -1.14 -11.36 12.32
CA ALA A 26 -0.21 -11.82 13.34
C ALA A 26 0.05 -10.79 14.47
N LEU A 27 -0.79 -9.76 14.60
CA LEU A 27 -0.70 -8.67 15.58
C LEU A 27 0.61 -7.86 15.50
N LYS A 28 1.30 -7.87 14.36
CA LYS A 28 2.54 -7.10 14.17
C LYS A 28 2.24 -5.70 13.63
N VAL A 29 2.68 -4.67 14.37
CA VAL A 29 2.47 -3.25 14.03
C VAL A 29 3.07 -2.87 12.69
N ASP A 30 4.16 -3.53 12.28
CA ASP A 30 4.83 -3.20 11.03
C ASP A 30 4.00 -3.59 9.79
N GLY A 31 2.93 -4.37 9.94
CA GLY A 31 1.96 -4.64 8.86
C GLY A 31 1.33 -3.36 8.27
N TRP A 32 1.16 -2.31 9.08
CA TRP A 32 0.72 -0.99 8.59
C TRP A 32 1.76 -0.34 7.67
N VAL A 33 3.05 -0.55 7.93
CA VAL A 33 4.15 -0.01 7.11
C VAL A 33 4.15 -0.67 5.74
N TRP A 34 4.03 -2.00 5.69
CA TRP A 34 3.92 -2.75 4.44
C TRP A 34 2.69 -2.32 3.64
N THR A 35 1.54 -2.20 4.29
CA THR A 35 0.32 -1.72 3.61
C THR A 35 0.51 -0.31 3.05
N CYS A 36 1.14 0.58 3.80
CA CYS A 36 1.45 1.95 3.34
C CYS A 36 2.37 1.94 2.11
N LEU A 37 3.44 1.13 2.12
CA LEU A 37 4.36 1.00 0.99
C LEU A 37 3.66 0.50 -0.27
N GLY A 38 2.82 -0.52 -0.16
CA GLY A 38 2.07 -1.03 -1.30
C GLY A 38 1.03 -0.02 -1.82
N SER A 39 0.35 0.72 -0.94
CA SER A 39 -0.53 1.81 -1.36
C SER A 39 0.24 2.93 -2.09
N MET A 40 1.45 3.28 -1.65
CA MET A 40 2.30 4.24 -2.36
C MET A 40 2.65 3.77 -3.77
N LEU A 41 2.95 2.47 -3.94
CA LEU A 41 3.20 1.90 -5.27
C LEU A 41 1.96 2.00 -6.18
N LEU A 42 0.75 1.78 -5.65
CA LEU A 42 -0.49 1.95 -6.41
C LEU A 42 -0.81 3.42 -6.76
N VAL A 43 -0.41 4.37 -5.91
CA VAL A 43 -0.45 5.81 -6.25
C VAL A 43 0.48 6.10 -7.41
N ILE A 44 1.73 5.63 -7.36
CA ILE A 44 2.70 5.79 -8.45
C ILE A 44 2.19 5.14 -9.74
N PHE A 45 1.63 3.94 -9.64
CA PHE A 45 1.04 3.23 -10.77
C PHE A 45 -0.10 4.02 -11.42
N GLY A 46 -1.10 4.43 -10.64
CA GLY A 46 -2.28 5.13 -11.16
C GLY A 46 -2.04 6.58 -11.60
N THR A 47 -0.89 7.17 -11.24
CA THR A 47 -0.51 8.54 -11.65
C THR A 47 0.50 8.57 -12.79
N LEU A 48 1.54 7.73 -12.75
CA LEU A 48 2.68 7.79 -13.66
C LEU A 48 2.69 6.67 -14.72
N VAL A 49 2.07 5.52 -14.45
CA VAL A 49 2.14 4.35 -15.32
C VAL A 49 0.88 4.20 -16.15
N VAL A 50 -0.29 4.23 -15.50
CA VAL A 50 -1.60 4.08 -16.12
C VAL A 50 -2.46 5.28 -15.73
N PRO A 51 -2.34 6.43 -16.43
CA PRO A 51 -3.06 7.66 -16.06
C PRO A 51 -4.58 7.52 -16.11
N SER A 52 -5.11 6.58 -16.90
CA SER A 52 -6.53 6.23 -16.93
C SER A 52 -7.01 5.59 -15.62
N ALA A 53 -6.11 5.14 -14.75
CA ALA A 53 -6.39 4.55 -13.45
C ALA A 53 -6.33 5.56 -12.29
N MET A 54 -6.63 6.84 -12.54
CA MET A 54 -6.62 7.90 -11.51
C MET A 54 -7.45 7.55 -10.26
N GLY A 55 -8.55 6.80 -10.42
CA GLY A 55 -9.34 6.30 -9.29
C GLY A 55 -8.56 5.39 -8.34
N VAL A 56 -7.65 4.57 -8.88
CA VAL A 56 -6.74 3.72 -8.08
C VAL A 56 -5.79 4.58 -7.27
N ALA A 57 -5.22 5.64 -7.88
CA ALA A 57 -4.32 6.55 -7.18
C ALA A 57 -5.01 7.30 -6.05
N ILE A 58 -6.20 7.88 -6.30
CA ILE A 58 -6.95 8.61 -5.28
C ILE A 58 -7.35 7.69 -4.12
N GLY A 59 -7.88 6.51 -4.43
CA GLY A 59 -8.24 5.52 -3.41
C GLY A 59 -7.04 5.15 -2.54
N ASN A 60 -5.90 4.86 -3.16
CA ASN A 60 -4.70 4.48 -2.41
C ASN A 60 -4.08 5.63 -1.62
N ALA A 61 -4.20 6.88 -2.09
CA ALA A 61 -3.79 8.06 -1.32
C ALA A 61 -4.59 8.19 -0.02
N ILE A 62 -5.90 7.92 -0.05
CA ILE A 62 -6.74 7.87 1.16
C ILE A 62 -6.30 6.72 2.07
N PHE A 63 -6.03 5.54 1.50
CA PHE A 63 -5.53 4.39 2.27
C PHE A 63 -4.20 4.68 2.97
N ILE A 64 -3.29 5.46 2.38
CA ILE A 64 -2.05 5.88 3.04
C ILE A 64 -2.37 6.61 4.36
N VAL A 65 -3.29 7.58 4.35
CA VAL A 65 -3.69 8.31 5.57
C VAL A 65 -4.26 7.35 6.62
N VAL A 66 -5.10 6.40 6.18
CA VAL A 66 -5.69 5.39 7.08
C VAL A 66 -4.61 4.47 7.67
N THR A 67 -3.64 4.02 6.87
CA THR A 67 -2.55 3.15 7.34
C THR A 67 -1.63 3.86 8.34
N ILE A 68 -1.32 5.15 8.13
CA ILE A 68 -0.56 5.96 9.09
C ILE A 68 -1.32 6.07 10.41
N ARG A 69 -2.63 6.39 10.36
CA ARG A 69 -3.48 6.45 11.55
C ARG A 69 -3.57 5.10 12.26
N GLY A 70 -3.68 4.02 11.49
CA GLY A 70 -3.67 2.64 11.98
C GLY A 70 -2.39 2.33 12.73
N PHE A 71 -1.23 2.64 12.14
CA PHE A 71 0.08 2.48 12.76
C PHE A 71 0.18 3.19 14.12
N ILE A 72 -0.16 4.48 14.17
CA ILE A 72 -0.09 5.28 15.40
C ILE A 72 -1.01 4.69 16.48
N LYS A 73 -2.26 4.36 16.13
CA LYS A 73 -3.24 3.83 17.07
C LYS A 73 -2.83 2.46 17.62
N TRP A 74 -2.30 1.59 16.76
CA TRP A 74 -1.94 0.23 17.18
C TRP A 74 -0.65 0.18 17.98
N ARG A 75 0.34 1.02 17.62
CA ARG A 75 1.56 1.16 18.40
C ARG A 75 1.28 1.57 19.85
N LYS A 76 0.36 2.52 20.06
CA LYS A 76 -0.08 2.94 21.40
C LYS A 76 -0.82 1.85 22.18
N LYS A 77 -1.36 0.83 21.52
CA LYS A 77 -2.14 -0.25 22.14
C LYS A 77 -1.27 -1.44 22.56
N LEU A 78 -0.08 -1.55 21.97
CA LEU A 78 0.87 -2.63 22.19
C LEU A 78 2.07 -2.20 23.07
N GLN A 79 2.14 -0.91 23.41
CA GLN A 79 2.96 -0.39 24.51
C GLN A 79 2.12 -0.42 25.79
#